data_AF-A0A1X7SUC8-F1
#
_entry.id   AF-A0A1X7SUC8-F1
#
_cell.length_a   1.000
_cell.length_b   1.000
_cell.length_c   1.000
_cell.angle_alpha   90.00
_cell.angle_beta   90.00
_cell.angle_gamma   90.00
#
_symmetry.space_group_name_H-M   'P 1'
#
loop_
_entity.id
_entity.type
_entity.pdbx_description
1 polymer ?
#
loop_
_entity_poly.entity_id
_entity_poly.type
_entity_poly.pdbx_seq_one_letter_code
_entity_poly.pdbx_strand_id
1 'polypeptide(L)'
;MVNIEVNASYLWGIGADGFPYQKGIENSGGWVKHSHFPNMMDIAATRDSHYHIYEVSWVQHYTSTLHKVQGKFDQIDANSQHVYALNKTTNVISFRPVHGRGQWRTIPGQMKYVTAGTHEIFAIGVDDELYRCTIPCAGRYMGTIGISIISSI
;
A
#
# COMPACT_ATOMS: atom_id res chain seq x y z
N MET A 1 8.46 -4.81 10.95
CA MET A 1 8.50 -3.58 10.12
C MET A 1 7.40 -2.69 10.65
N VAL A 2 7.75 -1.49 11.11
CA VAL A 2 6.81 -0.45 11.54
C VAL A 2 6.75 0.49 10.35
N ASN A 3 5.65 0.44 9.57
CA ASN A 3 5.50 1.33 8.43
C ASN A 3 5.14 2.75 8.90
N ILE A 4 5.65 3.76 8.19
CA ILE A 4 5.32 5.17 8.38
C ILE A 4 4.89 5.72 7.03
N GLU A 5 3.70 6.29 6.99
CA GLU A 5 3.09 6.83 5.79
C GLU A 5 2.76 8.31 5.98
N VAL A 6 2.79 9.07 4.89
CA VAL A 6 2.58 10.51 4.94
C VAL A 6 1.51 10.91 3.94
N ASN A 7 0.56 11.74 4.38
CA ASN A 7 -0.35 12.44 3.48
C ASN A 7 -0.21 13.96 3.63
N ALA A 8 -1.09 14.70 2.96
CA ALA A 8 -1.04 16.16 2.91
C ALA A 8 -1.14 16.86 4.28
N SER A 9 -1.60 16.17 5.33
CA SER A 9 -1.85 16.78 6.64
C SER A 9 -1.22 16.02 7.80
N TYR A 10 -0.90 14.73 7.62
CA TYR A 10 -0.51 13.87 8.73
C TYR A 10 0.55 12.84 8.37
N LEU A 11 1.38 12.52 9.35
CA LEU A 11 2.13 11.28 9.42
C LEU A 11 1.27 10.21 10.09
N TRP A 12 1.34 9.01 9.57
CA TRP A 12 0.70 7.80 10.07
C TRP A 12 1.74 6.75 10.35
N GLY A 13 1.52 5.92 11.36
CA GLY A 13 2.37 4.76 11.59
C GLY A 13 1.69 3.71 12.45
N ILE A 14 2.22 2.49 12.41
CA ILE A 14 1.74 1.38 13.24
C ILE A 14 2.69 1.17 14.40
N GLY A 15 2.21 1.36 15.61
CA GLY A 15 2.99 1.06 16.81
C GLY A 15 3.29 -0.44 16.93
N ALA A 16 4.35 -0.78 17.66
CA ALA A 16 4.67 -2.19 17.96
C ALA A 16 3.56 -2.90 18.77
N ASP A 17 2.64 -2.14 19.34
CA ASP A 17 1.41 -2.59 20.01
C ASP A 17 0.26 -2.91 19.02
N GLY A 18 0.49 -2.76 17.72
CA GLY A 18 -0.48 -3.09 16.67
C GLY A 18 -1.58 -2.04 16.46
N PHE A 19 -1.41 -0.83 17.00
CA PHE A 19 -2.37 0.27 16.85
C PHE A 19 -1.88 1.34 15.87
N PRO A 20 -2.79 2.09 15.22
CA PRO A 20 -2.43 3.19 14.36
C PRO A 20 -2.18 4.44 15.20
N TYR A 21 -1.18 5.20 14.80
CA TYR A 21 -0.84 6.49 15.37
C TYR A 21 -0.80 7.55 14.27
N GLN A 22 -1.27 8.75 14.62
CA GLN A 22 -1.27 9.91 13.74
C GLN A 22 -0.53 11.08 14.39
N LYS A 23 0.16 11.88 13.58
CA LYS A 23 0.75 13.15 14.00
C LYS A 23 0.61 14.21 12.92
N GLY A 24 0.40 15.47 13.30
CA GLY A 24 0.40 16.60 12.35
C GLY A 24 1.72 16.67 11.57
N ILE A 25 1.65 16.93 10.27
CA ILE A 25 2.81 16.92 9.37
C ILE A 25 3.86 17.97 9.73
N GLU A 26 3.40 19.09 10.27
CA GLU A 26 4.18 20.19 10.83
C GLU A 26 4.80 19.86 12.19
N ASN A 27 4.75 18.58 12.60
CA ASN A 27 5.20 18.11 13.90
C ASN A 27 4.47 18.77 15.08
N SER A 28 3.25 19.27 14.85
CA SER A 28 2.41 19.82 15.91
C SER A 28 1.93 18.70 16.84
N GLY A 29 2.00 18.95 18.15
CA GLY A 29 1.49 18.02 19.16
C GLY A 29 2.26 16.71 19.31
N GLY A 30 1.63 15.76 20.02
CA GLY A 30 2.10 14.39 20.20
C GLY A 30 1.43 13.42 19.22
N TRP A 31 1.88 12.17 19.22
CA TRP A 31 1.21 11.11 18.48
C TRP A 31 -0.15 10.79 19.12
N VAL A 32 -1.20 10.75 18.31
CA VAL A 32 -2.55 10.36 18.72
C VAL A 32 -2.77 8.89 18.39
N LYS A 33 -3.14 8.09 19.39
CA LYS A 33 -3.42 6.64 19.24
C LYS A 33 -4.87 6.40 18.84
N HIS A 34 -5.10 5.55 17.84
CA HIS A 34 -6.44 5.11 17.44
C HIS A 34 -6.76 3.71 18.00
N SER A 35 -7.11 3.64 19.28
CA SER A 35 -7.30 2.38 20.02
C SER A 35 -8.48 1.50 19.57
N HIS A 36 -9.41 2.04 18.78
CA HIS A 36 -10.58 1.29 18.27
C HIS A 36 -10.22 0.26 17.21
N PHE A 37 -9.00 0.31 16.71
CA PHE A 37 -8.53 -0.59 15.68
C PHE A 37 -7.29 -1.32 16.19
N PRO A 38 -7.43 -2.55 16.72
CA PRO A 38 -6.31 -3.35 17.21
C PRO A 38 -5.81 -4.35 16.15
N ASN A 39 -4.53 -4.73 16.24
CA ASN A 39 -3.86 -5.77 15.41
C ASN A 39 -3.54 -5.39 13.95
N MET A 40 -2.90 -4.24 13.72
CA MET A 40 -2.58 -3.77 12.38
C MET A 40 -1.20 -4.25 12.04
N MET A 41 -1.03 -4.58 10.78
CA MET A 41 0.26 -4.94 10.25
C MET A 41 0.87 -3.86 9.36
N ASP A 42 0.03 -3.08 8.69
CA ASP A 42 0.49 -2.09 7.72
C ASP A 42 -0.54 -0.97 7.49
N ILE A 43 -0.08 0.15 6.96
CA ILE A 43 -0.89 1.31 6.60
C ILE A 43 -0.39 1.88 5.29
N ALA A 44 -1.27 2.47 4.48
CA ALA A 44 -0.95 3.23 3.27
C ALA A 44 -1.75 4.52 3.30
N ALA A 45 -1.13 5.64 2.92
CA ALA A 45 -1.81 6.93 2.88
C ALA A 45 -1.72 7.53 1.48
N THR A 46 -2.82 8.10 0.97
CA THR A 46 -2.82 8.79 -0.32
C THR A 46 -3.08 10.28 -0.13
N ARG A 47 -2.69 11.08 -1.14
CA ARG A 47 -2.80 12.54 -1.11
C ARG A 47 -4.23 13.04 -0.84
N ASP A 48 -5.24 12.32 -1.35
CA ASP A 48 -6.64 12.74 -1.30
C ASP A 48 -7.50 11.97 -0.30
N SER A 49 -6.91 11.08 0.51
CA SER A 49 -7.74 10.29 1.43
C SER A 49 -7.00 9.73 2.64
N HIS A 50 -7.46 10.21 3.80
CA HIS A 50 -7.74 9.41 4.98
C HIS A 50 -8.14 7.99 4.58
N TYR A 51 -7.34 6.97 4.87
CA TYR A 51 -7.76 5.57 4.81
C TYR A 51 -6.98 4.76 5.87
N HIS A 52 -7.67 4.24 6.89
CA HIS A 52 -7.10 3.34 7.92
C HIS A 52 -7.35 1.89 7.51
N ILE A 53 -6.32 1.05 7.50
CA ILE A 53 -6.35 -0.30 6.92
C ILE A 53 -6.03 -1.42 7.93
N TYR A 54 -7.04 -2.11 8.45
CA TYR A 54 -6.84 -3.46 9.00
C TYR A 54 -7.40 -4.44 7.97
N GLU A 55 -6.55 -5.38 7.51
CA GLU A 55 -6.85 -6.40 6.49
C GLU A 55 -7.78 -5.90 5.39
N VAL A 56 -7.20 -5.06 4.52
CA VAL A 56 -7.83 -4.45 3.35
C VAL A 56 -9.21 -3.88 3.69
N SER A 57 -9.28 -2.62 4.11
CA SER A 57 -10.56 -1.99 4.42
C SER A 57 -10.53 -0.49 4.19
N TRP A 58 -11.55 0.01 3.49
CA TRP A 58 -11.76 1.43 3.18
C TRP A 58 -12.20 2.19 4.44
N VAL A 59 -11.66 3.38 4.67
CA VAL A 59 -12.25 4.40 5.57
C VAL A 59 -12.29 5.76 4.88
N GLN A 60 -13.35 6.03 4.12
CA GLN A 60 -13.63 7.38 3.68
C GLN A 60 -14.13 8.17 4.89
N HIS A 61 -13.56 9.35 5.14
CA HIS A 61 -14.00 10.26 6.18
C HIS A 61 -15.47 10.61 5.93
N TYR A 62 -16.40 9.95 6.64
CA TYR A 62 -17.75 10.37 7.06
C TYR A 62 -18.48 9.27 7.85
N THR A 63 -18.00 8.02 7.88
CA THR A 63 -18.47 7.00 8.82
C THR A 63 -17.31 6.11 9.27
N SER A 64 -17.16 5.89 10.58
CA SER A 64 -16.06 5.14 11.21
C SER A 64 -16.11 3.63 10.97
N THR A 65 -16.69 3.18 9.86
CA THR A 65 -16.94 1.76 9.60
C THR A 65 -15.86 1.20 8.70
N LEU A 66 -15.06 0.28 9.24
CA LEU A 66 -14.15 -0.55 8.46
C LEU A 66 -14.94 -1.62 7.68
N HIS A 67 -14.62 -1.79 6.41
CA HIS A 67 -15.11 -2.84 5.53
C HIS A 67 -14.00 -3.82 5.16
N LYS A 68 -13.99 -5.02 5.76
CA LYS A 68 -13.08 -6.10 5.34
C LYS A 68 -13.22 -6.37 3.83
N VAL A 69 -12.10 -6.39 3.13
CA VAL A 69 -11.98 -6.79 1.74
C VAL A 69 -11.24 -8.11 1.71
N GLN A 70 -11.76 -9.02 0.90
CA GLN A 70 -11.21 -10.36 0.77
C GLN A 70 -9.77 -10.32 0.25
N GLY A 71 -8.89 -11.08 0.91
CA GLY A 71 -7.49 -11.23 0.54
C GLY A 71 -6.65 -11.62 1.74
N LYS A 72 -5.39 -11.96 1.49
CA LYS A 72 -4.36 -12.20 2.51
C LYS A 72 -3.09 -11.54 2.03
N PHE A 73 -2.65 -10.50 2.73
CA PHE A 73 -1.54 -9.66 2.32
C PHE A 73 -0.73 -9.25 3.54
N ASP A 74 0.54 -8.96 3.28
CA ASP A 74 1.55 -8.66 4.28
C ASP A 74 2.03 -7.22 4.21
N GLN A 75 1.89 -6.59 3.05
CA GLN A 75 2.22 -5.18 2.83
C GLN A 75 1.19 -4.56 1.90
N ILE A 76 0.94 -3.26 2.05
CA ILE A 76 0.11 -2.46 1.18
C ILE A 76 0.78 -1.12 0.87
N ASP A 77 0.49 -0.59 -0.32
CA ASP A 77 0.73 0.81 -0.64
C ASP A 77 -0.38 1.28 -1.60
N ALA A 78 -0.63 2.58 -1.69
CA ALA A 78 -1.71 3.13 -2.50
C ALA A 78 -1.35 4.48 -3.12
N ASN A 79 -1.91 4.73 -4.29
CA ASN A 79 -1.96 6.05 -4.89
C ASN A 79 -3.42 6.48 -5.11
N SER A 80 -3.62 7.62 -5.78
CA SER A 80 -4.96 8.18 -6.03
C SER A 80 -5.87 7.32 -6.90
N GLN A 81 -5.36 6.24 -7.50
CA GLN A 81 -6.12 5.39 -8.41
C GLN A 81 -6.23 3.94 -7.95
N HIS A 82 -5.20 3.39 -7.32
CA HIS A 82 -5.11 1.97 -6.98
C HIS A 82 -4.54 1.74 -5.58
N VAL A 83 -4.97 0.63 -4.98
CA VAL A 83 -4.29 -0.01 -3.86
C VAL A 83 -3.50 -1.18 -4.40
N TYR A 84 -2.25 -1.30 -3.98
CA TYR A 84 -1.33 -2.41 -4.24
C TYR A 84 -1.14 -3.17 -2.93
N ALA A 85 -1.16 -4.49 -3.01
CA ALA A 85 -1.04 -5.36 -1.85
C ALA A 85 -0.13 -6.53 -2.19
N LEU A 86 0.88 -6.76 -1.37
CA LEU A 86 1.84 -7.82 -1.51
C LEU A 86 1.53 -8.97 -0.55
N ASN A 87 1.50 -10.19 -1.07
CA ASN A 87 1.50 -11.39 -0.25
C ASN A 87 2.94 -11.94 -0.20
N LYS A 88 3.57 -11.98 0.98
CA LYS A 88 4.95 -12.46 1.18
C LYS A 88 5.07 -13.98 1.20
N THR A 89 3.96 -14.70 1.35
CA THR A 89 3.97 -16.16 1.20
C THR A 89 4.10 -16.56 -0.27
N THR A 90 3.44 -15.83 -1.17
CA THR A 90 3.47 -16.10 -2.61
C THR A 90 4.41 -15.19 -3.40
N ASN A 91 4.92 -14.12 -2.77
CA ASN A 91 5.69 -13.04 -3.38
C ASN A 91 4.95 -12.33 -4.52
N VAL A 92 3.61 -12.26 -4.48
CA VAL A 92 2.80 -11.68 -5.57
C VAL A 92 2.22 -10.34 -5.15
N ILE A 93 2.41 -9.32 -6.01
CA ILE A 93 1.70 -8.05 -5.91
C ILE A 93 0.35 -8.18 -6.61
N SER A 94 -0.71 -7.83 -5.88
CA SER A 94 -2.06 -7.65 -6.39
C SER A 94 -2.46 -6.19 -6.32
N PHE A 95 -3.29 -5.72 -7.25
CA PHE A 95 -3.81 -4.36 -7.24
C PHE A 95 -5.30 -4.32 -7.58
N ARG A 96 -5.97 -3.28 -7.11
CA ARG A 96 -7.38 -2.98 -7.42
C ARG A 96 -7.65 -1.47 -7.36
N PRO A 97 -8.74 -0.97 -7.95
CA PRO A 97 -9.08 0.45 -7.85
C PRO A 97 -9.31 0.92 -6.41
N VAL A 98 -8.83 2.13 -6.09
CA VAL A 98 -8.91 2.76 -4.76
C VAL A 98 -10.33 3.17 -4.34
N HIS A 99 -11.31 3.07 -5.23
CA HIS A 99 -12.71 3.31 -4.88
C HIS A 99 -13.46 2.00 -4.54
N GLY A 100 -12.76 0.86 -4.48
CA GLY A 100 -13.32 -0.43 -4.04
C GLY A 100 -14.31 -1.12 -4.97
N ARG A 101 -14.60 -0.53 -6.14
CA ARG A 101 -15.46 -1.15 -7.17
C ARG A 101 -14.56 -1.86 -8.18
N GLY A 102 -14.17 -3.11 -7.89
CA GLY A 102 -13.31 -3.90 -8.78
C GLY A 102 -12.69 -5.11 -8.09
N GLN A 103 -12.21 -6.06 -8.89
CA GLN A 103 -11.53 -7.27 -8.41
C GLN A 103 -10.03 -7.04 -8.26
N TRP A 104 -9.38 -7.88 -7.46
CA TRP A 104 -7.93 -7.96 -7.43
C TRP A 104 -7.39 -8.47 -8.77
N ARG A 105 -6.30 -7.86 -9.23
CA ARG A 105 -5.52 -8.28 -10.39
C ARG A 105 -4.07 -8.44 -9.98
N THR A 106 -3.34 -9.39 -10.55
CA THR A 106 -1.93 -9.60 -10.21
C THR A 106 -1.01 -8.88 -11.18
N ILE A 107 0.14 -8.45 -10.67
CA ILE A 107 1.27 -7.97 -11.47
C ILE A 107 2.24 -9.14 -11.67
N PRO A 108 2.62 -9.48 -12.91
CA PRO A 108 3.59 -10.55 -13.14
C PRO A 108 4.95 -10.25 -12.50
N GLY A 109 5.56 -11.27 -11.91
CA GLY A 109 6.84 -11.19 -11.19
C GLY A 109 6.72 -11.68 -9.74
N GLN A 110 7.86 -11.88 -9.10
CA GLN A 110 7.94 -12.23 -7.68
C GLN A 110 8.68 -11.13 -6.93
N MET A 111 8.04 -10.56 -5.91
CA MET A 111 8.50 -9.37 -5.20
C MET A 111 8.41 -9.59 -3.69
N LYS A 112 9.31 -8.96 -2.93
CA LYS A 112 9.32 -8.98 -1.46
C LYS A 112 8.93 -7.64 -0.82
N TYR A 113 8.95 -6.56 -1.59
CA TYR A 113 8.47 -5.22 -1.20
C TYR A 113 7.86 -4.49 -2.39
N VAL A 114 6.89 -3.62 -2.13
CA VAL A 114 6.28 -2.71 -3.12
C VAL A 114 6.07 -1.33 -2.54
N THR A 115 6.17 -0.30 -3.40
CA THR A 115 5.67 1.05 -3.14
C THR A 115 5.04 1.65 -4.39
N ALA A 116 4.06 2.53 -4.21
CA ALA A 116 3.25 3.14 -5.25
C ALA A 116 3.48 4.65 -5.33
N GLY A 117 4.06 5.09 -6.43
CA GLY A 117 4.07 6.50 -6.82
C GLY A 117 2.81 6.88 -7.60
N THR A 118 2.75 8.16 -8.00
CA THR A 118 1.62 8.70 -8.78
C THR A 118 1.45 8.03 -10.14
N HIS A 119 2.57 7.73 -10.82
CA HIS A 119 2.57 7.21 -12.20
C HIS A 119 3.35 5.91 -12.37
N GLU A 120 4.04 5.48 -11.33
CA GLU A 120 4.92 4.32 -11.35
C GLU A 120 4.79 3.55 -10.05
N ILE A 121 5.03 2.24 -10.11
CA ILE A 121 5.30 1.44 -8.93
C ILE A 121 6.78 1.08 -8.90
N PHE A 122 7.33 0.95 -7.70
CA PHE A 122 8.64 0.40 -7.46
C PHE A 122 8.49 -0.85 -6.60
N ALA A 123 9.33 -1.84 -6.85
CA ALA A 123 9.32 -3.09 -6.10
C ALA A 123 10.73 -3.64 -5.95
N ILE A 124 10.97 -4.37 -4.87
CA ILE A 124 12.19 -5.14 -4.71
C ILE A 124 11.87 -6.60 -5.01
N GLY A 125 12.59 -7.18 -5.96
CA GLY A 125 12.43 -8.57 -6.36
C GLY A 125 12.94 -9.54 -5.30
N VAL A 126 12.58 -10.82 -5.45
CA VAL A 126 13.12 -11.91 -4.62
C VAL A 126 14.62 -12.16 -4.86
N ASP A 127 15.17 -11.59 -5.93
CA ASP A 127 16.58 -11.53 -6.31
C ASP A 127 17.31 -10.30 -5.75
N ASP A 128 16.65 -9.53 -4.86
CA ASP A 128 17.15 -8.30 -4.25
C ASP A 128 17.35 -7.11 -5.19
N GLU A 129 16.93 -7.22 -6.46
CA GLU A 129 17.04 -6.14 -7.45
C GLU A 129 15.88 -5.13 -7.34
N LEU A 130 16.14 -3.89 -7.78
CA LEU A 130 15.14 -2.84 -7.88
C LEU A 130 14.42 -2.89 -9.22
N TYR A 131 13.10 -2.93 -9.16
CA TYR A 131 12.24 -2.94 -10.33
C TYR A 131 11.29 -1.74 -10.34
N ARG A 132 10.97 -1.21 -11.52
CA ARG A 132 9.90 -0.23 -11.73
C ARG A 132 8.91 -0.60 -12.82
N CYS A 133 7.70 -0.06 -12.72
CA CYS A 133 6.68 -0.20 -13.75
C CYS A 133 5.80 1.04 -13.85
N THR A 134 5.63 1.56 -15.07
CA THR A 134 4.70 2.65 -15.36
C THR A 134 3.25 2.15 -15.34
N ILE A 135 2.37 2.90 -14.68
CA ILE A 135 0.96 2.56 -14.57
C ILE A 135 0.24 2.86 -15.90
N PRO A 136 -0.60 1.95 -16.43
CA PRO A 136 -0.95 0.65 -15.86
C PRO A 136 0.16 -0.38 -16.08
N CYS A 137 0.44 -1.17 -15.04
CA CYS A 137 1.33 -2.33 -15.08
C CYS A 137 0.74 -3.52 -15.85
N ALA A 138 0.12 -3.23 -16.97
CA ALA A 138 -0.36 -4.18 -17.95
C ALA A 138 0.73 -4.26 -19.01
N GLY A 139 1.56 -5.31 -18.94
CA GLY A 139 2.53 -5.66 -19.98
C GLY A 139 1.85 -5.53 -21.34
N ARG A 140 2.19 -4.48 -22.08
CA ARG A 140 1.47 -4.10 -23.30
C ARG A 140 1.76 -5.17 -24.34
N TYR A 141 0.80 -6.08 -24.54
CA TYR A 141 0.65 -6.98 -25.67
C TYR A 141 1.96 -7.51 -26.29
N MET A 142 2.54 -8.52 -25.66
CA MET A 142 3.32 -9.64 -26.20
C MET A 142 3.90 -10.38 -25.00
N GLY A 143 3.98 -11.71 -25.06
CA GLY A 143 4.30 -12.57 -23.91
C GLY A 143 5.44 -12.03 -23.04
N THR A 144 5.16 -11.90 -21.75
CA THR A 144 6.11 -11.58 -20.66
C THR A 144 6.88 -10.26 -20.78
N ILE A 145 6.39 -9.17 -20.17
CA ILE A 145 7.21 -8.30 -19.32
C ILE A 145 6.35 -7.71 -18.18
N GLY A 146 6.75 -8.02 -16.94
CA GLY A 146 6.23 -7.45 -15.69
C GLY A 146 7.02 -6.21 -15.28
N ILE A 147 7.32 -6.07 -13.99
CA ILE A 147 8.17 -4.97 -13.49
C ILE A 147 9.56 -5.08 -14.14
N SER A 148 10.19 -3.96 -14.53
CA SER A 148 11.48 -3.94 -15.24
C SER A 148 12.64 -3.64 -14.30
N ILE A 149 13.74 -4.38 -14.39
CA ILE A 149 14.97 -4.18 -13.61
C ILE A 149 15.58 -2.80 -13.95
N ILE A 150 15.99 -2.06 -12.93
CA ILE A 150 16.80 -0.85 -13.09
C ILE A 150 18.26 -1.21 -12.84
N SER A 151 19.05 -1.43 -13.89
CA SER A 151 20.51 -1.45 -13.76
C SER A 151 21.02 0.00 -13.77
N SER A 152 21.69 0.42 -12.70
CA SER A 152 22.41 1.69 -12.70
C SER A 152 23.67 1.58 -13.56
N ILE A 153 23.94 2.62 -14.36
CA ILE A 153 25.17 2.82 -15.15
C ILE A 153 26.24 3.42 -14.24
#